data_AF-A0AAX3I687-F1
#
_entry.id   AF-A0AAX3I687-F1
#
_cell.length_a   1.000
_cell.length_b   1.000
_cell.length_c   1.000
_cell.angle_alpha   90.00
_cell.angle_beta   90.00
_cell.angle_gamma   90.00
#
_symmetry.space_group_name_H-M   'P 1'
#
loop_
_entity.id
_entity.type
_entity.pdbx_description
1 polymer ?
#
loop_
_entity_poly.entity_id
_entity_poly.type
_entity_poly.pdbx_seq_one_letter_code
_entity_poly.pdbx_strand_id
1 'polypeptide(L)' 'MGKRKTVWPTDREIRLRFILFAVIDAATVQGVSAELLLPAHKLLRDSPTEAQLRDALGEILATEQCAVSASRQDRRPMI' A
#
# COMPACT_ATOMS: atom_id res chain seq x y z
N MET A 1 2.33 28.90 23.66
CA MET A 1 1.46 28.36 22.59
C MET A 1 2.23 28.39 21.27
N GLY A 2 2.84 27.27 20.89
CA GLY A 2 3.65 27.16 19.67
C GLY A 2 2.78 27.09 18.43
N LYS A 3 2.97 28.02 17.50
CA LYS A 3 2.29 28.03 16.20
C LYS A 3 2.61 26.72 15.48
N ARG A 4 1.60 25.87 15.26
CA ARG A 4 1.72 24.69 14.38
C ARG A 4 2.03 25.22 12.99
N LYS A 5 3.29 25.14 12.58
CA LYS A 5 3.69 25.37 11.19
C LYS A 5 2.91 24.36 10.36
N THR A 6 1.99 24.83 9.54
CA THR A 6 1.39 24.04 8.46
C THR A 6 2.52 23.72 7.49
N VAL A 7 3.16 22.57 7.70
CA VAL A 7 4.14 22.03 6.76
C VAL A 7 3.33 21.49 5.61
N TRP A 8 3.41 22.19 4.48
CA TRP A 8 2.76 21.75 3.25
C TRP A 8 3.49 20.51 2.73
N PRO A 9 2.75 19.47 2.34
CA PRO A 9 3.37 18.32 1.70
C PRO A 9 4.06 18.76 0.41
N THR A 10 5.26 18.25 0.21
CA THR A 10 6.01 18.42 -1.02
C THR A 10 5.28 17.74 -2.17
N ASP A 11 5.53 18.20 -3.39
CA ASP A 11 5.04 17.58 -4.63
C ASP A 11 5.37 16.07 -4.69
N ARG A 12 6.50 15.66 -4.11
CA ARG A 12 6.92 14.26 -3.99
C ARG A 12 6.03 13.45 -3.04
N GLU A 13 5.67 14.01 -1.90
CA GLU A 13 4.74 13.38 -0.95
C GLU A 13 3.32 13.30 -1.53
N ILE A 14 2.89 14.32 -2.27
CA ILE A 14 1.60 14.29 -2.97
C ILE A 14 1.57 13.13 -3.96
N ARG A 15 2.58 13.02 -4.84
CA ARG A 15 2.67 11.91 -5.80
C ARG A 15 2.65 10.54 -5.11
N LEU A 16 3.43 10.36 -4.05
CA LEU A 16 3.49 9.08 -3.33
C LEU A 16 2.17 8.70 -2.68
N ARG A 17 1.39 9.67 -2.17
CA ARG A 17 0.04 9.40 -1.67
C ARG A 17 -0.90 8.89 -2.76
N PHE A 18 -0.86 9.50 -3.95
CA PHE A 18 -1.64 9.02 -5.10
C PHE A 18 -1.23 7.61 -5.53
N ILE A 19 0.07 7.32 -5.59
CA ILE A 19 0.57 5.98 -5.92
C ILE A 19 0.12 4.96 -4.87
N LEU A 20 0.26 5.27 -3.58
CA LEU A 20 -0.16 4.39 -2.50
C LEU A 20 -1.67 4.13 -2.56
N PHE A 21 -2.49 5.15 -2.84
CA PHE A 21 -3.93 4.98 -3.02
C PHE A 21 -4.25 4.06 -4.20
N ALA A 22 -3.61 4.26 -5.35
CA ALA A 22 -3.82 3.41 -6.53
C ALA A 22 -3.41 1.95 -6.28
N VAL A 23 -2.32 1.73 -5.54
CA VAL A 23 -1.86 0.38 -5.16
C VAL A 23 -2.83 -0.28 -4.19
N ILE A 24 -3.33 0.45 -3.18
CA ILE A 24 -4.35 -0.05 -2.25
C ILE A 24 -5.63 -0.41 -3.00
N ASP A 25 -6.08 0.43 -3.93
CA ASP A 25 -7.27 0.19 -4.74
C ASP A 25 -7.10 -1.07 -5.60
N ALA A 26 -5.97 -1.20 -6.30
CA ALA A 26 -5.64 -2.39 -7.07
C ALA A 26 -5.57 -3.66 -6.20
N ALA A 27 -4.93 -3.59 -5.03
CA ALA A 27 -4.87 -4.70 -4.08
C ALA A 27 -6.25 -5.08 -3.53
N THR A 28 -7.12 -4.10 -3.30
CA THR A 28 -8.52 -4.31 -2.88
C THR A 28 -9.30 -5.05 -3.97
N VAL A 29 -9.15 -4.65 -5.23
CA VAL A 29 -9.78 -5.33 -6.38
C VAL A 29 -9.25 -6.76 -6.55
N GLN A 30 -7.99 -7.00 -6.24
CA GLN A 30 -7.38 -8.34 -6.24
C GLN A 30 -7.81 -9.22 -5.04
N GLY A 31 -8.55 -8.66 -4.07
CA GLY A 31 -9.02 -9.40 -2.89
C GLY A 31 -7.97 -9.57 -1.80
N VAL A 32 -6.92 -8.73 -1.78
CA VAL A 32 -5.92 -8.72 -0.70
C VAL A 32 -6.60 -8.41 0.64
N SER A 33 -6.22 -9.15 1.69
CA SER A 33 -6.81 -9.00 3.02
C SER A 33 -6.76 -7.57 3.54
N ALA A 34 -7.91 -7.08 4.00
CA ALA A 34 -8.05 -5.74 4.58
C ALA A 34 -7.11 -5.51 5.79
N GLU A 35 -6.67 -6.57 6.48
CA GLU A 35 -5.65 -6.47 7.55
C GLU A 35 -4.31 -5.87 7.08
N LEU A 36 -3.92 -6.11 5.82
CA LEU A 36 -2.73 -5.51 5.22
C LEU A 36 -2.97 -4.08 4.71
N LEU A 37 -4.19 -3.79 4.28
CA LEU A 37 -4.55 -2.49 3.71
C LEU A 37 -4.93 -1.46 4.78
N LEU A 38 -5.40 -1.90 5.95
CA LEU A 38 -5.80 -1.06 7.09
C LEU A 38 -4.66 -0.18 7.63
N PRO A 39 -3.43 -0.69 7.86
CA PRO A 39 -2.28 0.12 8.25
C PRO A 39 -1.96 1.21 7.22
N ALA A 40 -1.96 0.86 5.93
CA ALA A 40 -1.67 1.80 4.85
C ALA A 40 -2.75 2.89 4.72
N HIS A 41 -4.03 2.54 4.90
CA HIS A 41 -5.14 3.50 4.95
C HIS A 41 -5.06 4.46 6.14
N LYS A 42 -4.65 3.97 7.32
CA LYS A 42 -4.42 4.83 8.48
C LYS A 42 -3.26 5.78 8.23
N LEU A 43 -2.19 5.29 7.62
CA LEU A 43 -1.01 6.08 7.29
C LEU A 43 -1.35 7.28 6.40
N LEU A 44 -2.24 7.11 5.41
CA LEU A 44 -2.72 8.20 4.56
C LEU A 44 -3.48 9.29 5.33
N ARG A 45 -4.05 8.98 6.49
CA ARG A 45 -4.82 9.92 7.32
C ARG A 45 -3.93 10.82 8.18
N ASP A 46 -2.73 10.35 8.57
CA ASP A 46 -1.85 11.00 9.55
C ASP A 46 -0.66 11.76 8.93
N SER A 47 -0.90 12.49 7.82
CA SER A 47 0.11 13.30 7.11
C SER A 47 1.46 12.59 6.95
N PRO A 48 1.50 11.46 6.22
CA PRO A 48 2.66 10.61 6.20
C PRO A 48 3.83 11.28 5.47
N THR A 49 5.04 11.00 5.96
CA THR A 49 6.30 11.40 5.36
C THR A 49 6.66 10.51 4.18
N GLU A 50 7.58 10.98 3.35
CA GLU A 50 8.06 10.26 2.17
C GLU A 50 8.60 8.84 2.48
N ALA A 51 9.31 8.69 3.61
CA ALA A 51 9.86 7.40 4.04
C ALA A 51 8.74 6.41 4.39
N GLN A 52 7.77 6.86 5.18
CA GLN A 52 6.62 6.05 5.59
C GLN A 52 5.78 5.59 4.39
N LEU A 53 5.60 6.45 3.38
CA LEU A 53 4.91 6.08 2.14
C LEU A 53 5.67 5.01 1.35
N ARG A 54 7.00 5.08 1.31
CA ARG A 54 7.83 4.06 0.65
C ARG A 54 7.82 2.74 1.39
N ASP A 55 7.92 2.75 2.72
CA ASP A 55 7.90 1.54 3.52
C ASP A 55 6.58 0.80 3.35
N ALA A 56 5.45 1.52 3.42
CA ALA A 56 4.12 0.94 3.16
C ALA A 56 3.98 0.36 1.74
N LEU A 57 4.52 1.05 0.72
CA LEU A 57 4.56 0.51 -0.64
C LEU A 57 5.42 -0.75 -0.73
N GLY A 58 6.57 -0.77 -0.04
CA GLY A 58 7.47 -1.92 0.03
C GLY A 58 6.80 -3.12 0.67
N GLU A 59 6.09 -2.93 1.78
CA GLU A 59 5.32 -3.99 2.45
C GLU A 59 4.25 -4.57 1.53
N ILE A 60 3.44 -3.72 0.88
CA ILE A 60 2.37 -4.19 -0.02
C ILE A 60 2.95 -4.97 -1.21
N LEU A 61 3.99 -4.43 -1.87
CA LEU A 61 4.65 -5.10 -2.99
C LEU A 61 5.35 -6.41 -2.56
N ALA A 62 5.87 -6.48 -1.34
CA ALA A 62 6.45 -7.69 -0.77
C ALA A 62 5.42 -8.79 -0.51
N THR A 63 4.14 -8.44 -0.37
CA THR A 63 3.04 -9.40 -0.29
C THR A 63 2.62 -9.96 -1.65
N GLU A 64 2.60 -9.14 -2.70
CA GLU A 64 2.20 -9.54 -4.07
C GLU A 64 3.13 -10.62 -4.66
N GLN A 65 4.43 -10.57 -4.36
CA GLN A 65 5.41 -11.58 -4.77
C GLN A 65 5.15 -12.99 -4.17
N CYS A 66 4.29 -13.11 -3.16
CA CYS A 66 3.84 -14.39 -2.60
C CYS A 66 2.57 -14.95 -3.27
N ALA A 67 1.79 -14.13 -3.99
CA ALA A 67 0.55 -14.57 -4.64
C ALA A 67 0.81 -15.28 -5.98
N VAL A 68 1.94 -14.99 -6.64
CA VAL A 68 2.27 -15.59 -7.96
C VAL A 68 2.66 -17.07 -7.87
N SER A 69 2.97 -17.58 -6.68
CA SER A 69 3.37 -18.97 -6.44
C SER A 69 2.21 -19.89 -6.04
N ALA A 70 1.05 -19.35 -5.62
CA ALA A 70 -0.08 -20.16 -5.16
C ALA A 70 -1.06 -20.56 -6.28
N SER A 71 -1.16 -19.82 -7.40
CA SER A 71 -2.13 -20.14 -8.46
C SER A 71 -1.67 -21.20 -9.47
N ARG A 72 -0.42 -21.70 -9.37
CA ARG A 72 0.15 -22.68 -10.30
C ARG A 72 0.03 -24.14 -9.87
N GLN A 73 -0.45 -24.42 -8.65
CA GLN A 73 -0.44 -25.78 -8.08
C GLN A 73 -1.80 -26.50 -8.09
N ASP A 74 -2.88 -25.89 -8.58
CA ASP A 74 -4.22 -26.52 -8.62
C ASP A 74 -4.84 -26.60 -10.02
N ARG A 75 -4.05 -27.11 -10.97
CA ARG A 75 -4.59 -27.79 -12.15
C ARG A 75 -3.93 -29.15 -12.28
N ARG A 76 -4.35 -30.09 -11.41
CA ARG A 76 -4.22 -31.52 -11.73
C ARG A 76 -5.24 -31.84 -12.83
N PRO A 77 -4.85 -32.30 -14.03
CA PRO A 77 -5.71 -33.23 -14.75
C PRO A 77 -5.57 -34.58 -14.04
N MET A 78 -6.68 -35.08 -13.49
CA MET A 78 -6.81 -36.49 -13.18
C MET A 78 -6.74 -37.27 -14.50
N ILE A 79 -5.74 -38.14 -14.61
CA ILE A 79 -5.72 -39.28 -15.54
C ILE A 79 -5.29 -40.49 -14.73
#